data_AF-A0A7S7PZI6-F1
#
_entry.id   AF-A0A7S7PZI6-F1
#
_cell.length_a   1.000
_cell.length_b   1.000
_cell.length_c   1.000
_cell.angle_alpha   90.00
_cell.angle_beta   90.00
_cell.angle_gamma   90.00
#
_symmetry.space_group_name_H-M   'P 1'
#
loop_
_entity.id
_entity.type
_entity.pdbx_description
1 polymer ?
#
loop_
_entity_poly.entity_id
_entity_poly.type
_entity_poly.pdbx_seq_one_letter_code
_entity_poly.pdbx_strand_id
1 'polypeptide(L)'
;MQHSLWDAAKDVMAMEFQGAPLCAAIIPTASSDRHHLLTDQANWSFFNAHVIAARAASFAPSALNKVRSLVESLPKRLSREAVGGHFFFVGAKGARAAAQAILALHAETLAVEAELKSCS
;
A
#
# COMPACT_ATOMS: atom_id res chain seq x y z
N MET A 1 -31.63 18.85 13.00
CA MET A 1 -30.75 18.29 11.96
C MET A 1 -31.09 16.82 11.83
N GLN A 2 -31.63 16.39 10.68
CA GLN A 2 -31.90 14.98 10.42
C GLN A 2 -30.72 14.45 9.60
N HIS A 3 -29.90 13.58 10.19
CA HIS A 3 -28.89 12.84 9.43
C HIS A 3 -29.60 11.73 8.67
N SER A 4 -29.41 11.65 7.36
CA SER A 4 -30.08 10.64 6.54
C SER A 4 -29.38 9.29 6.68
N LEU A 5 -30.12 8.19 6.48
CA LEU A 5 -29.54 6.84 6.37
C LEU A 5 -28.48 6.78 5.26
N TRP A 6 -28.60 7.64 4.25
CA TRP A 6 -27.64 7.78 3.17
C TRP A 6 -26.32 8.40 3.63
N ASP A 7 -26.36 9.39 4.52
CA ASP A 7 -25.14 9.97 5.10
C ASP A 7 -24.46 8.96 6.02
N ALA A 8 -25.23 8.26 6.86
CA ALA A 8 -24.69 7.17 7.70
C ALA A 8 -24.09 6.02 6.86
N ALA A 9 -24.69 5.69 5.72
CA ALA A 9 -24.14 4.70 4.78
C ALA A 9 -22.83 5.20 4.14
N LYS A 10 -22.74 6.48 3.77
CA LYS A 10 -21.48 7.06 3.27
C LYS A 10 -20.38 7.10 4.31
N ASP A 11 -20.74 7.35 5.57
CA ASP A 11 -19.77 7.37 6.68
C ASP A 11 -19.10 5.99 6.87
N VAL A 12 -19.80 4.89 6.57
CA VAL A 12 -19.22 3.54 6.60
C VAL A 12 -18.50 3.15 5.31
N MET A 13 -18.80 3.79 4.16
CA MET A 13 -18.07 3.58 2.90
C MET A 13 -16.63 4.13 2.92
N ALA A 14 -16.24 4.90 3.94
CA ALA A 14 -14.83 5.23 4.19
C ALA A 14 -13.93 3.98 4.36
N MET A 15 -14.54 2.81 4.59
CA MET A 15 -13.88 1.50 4.69
C MET A 15 -14.05 0.65 3.41
N GLU A 16 -14.43 1.22 2.27
CA GLU A 16 -14.57 0.49 1.01
C GLU A 16 -13.19 0.16 0.40
N PHE A 17 -12.67 -1.01 0.75
CA PHE A 17 -11.37 -1.49 0.27
C PHE A 17 -11.41 -2.09 -1.14
N GLN A 18 -12.60 -2.44 -1.66
CA GLN A 18 -12.74 -3.19 -2.92
C GLN A 18 -12.22 -2.39 -4.13
N GLY A 19 -12.57 -1.10 -4.20
CA GLY A 19 -12.13 -0.20 -5.26
C GLY A 19 -10.84 0.57 -4.98
N ALA A 20 -10.28 0.45 -3.76
CA ALA A 20 -9.09 1.19 -3.37
C ALA A 20 -7.84 0.63 -4.09
N PRO A 21 -6.88 1.48 -4.51
CA PRO A 21 -5.64 1.02 -5.13
C PRO A 21 -4.69 0.39 -4.10
N LEU A 22 -3.76 -0.45 -4.55
CA LEU A 22 -2.62 -0.81 -3.71
C LEU A 22 -1.68 0.38 -3.53
N CYS A 23 -1.15 0.54 -2.33
CA CYS A 23 -0.23 1.61 -1.97
C CYS A 23 1.20 1.09 -1.77
N ALA A 24 2.17 1.87 -2.24
CA ALA A 24 3.58 1.63 -1.99
C ALA A 24 4.17 2.77 -1.15
N ALA A 25 5.19 2.47 -0.35
CA ALA A 25 5.77 3.39 0.61
C ALA A 25 7.26 3.64 0.38
N ILE A 26 7.69 4.89 0.58
CA ILE A 26 9.10 5.26 0.71
C ILE A 26 9.33 5.64 2.17
N ILE A 27 10.17 4.88 2.85
CA ILE A 27 10.34 4.93 4.31
C ILE A 27 11.62 5.71 4.63
N PRO A 28 11.55 6.75 5.46
CA PRO A 28 12.75 7.48 5.90
C PRO A 28 13.62 6.62 6.81
N THR A 29 14.94 6.84 6.80
CA THR A 29 15.88 6.09 7.67
C THR A 29 16.33 6.87 8.92
N ALA A 30 16.05 8.17 9.01
CA ALA A 30 16.51 9.00 10.12
C ALA A 30 15.71 8.73 11.40
N SER A 31 16.43 8.50 12.51
CA SER A 31 15.82 8.27 13.83
C SER A 31 15.05 9.47 14.38
N SER A 32 15.33 10.69 13.88
CA SER A 32 14.55 11.89 14.20
C SER A 32 13.13 11.85 13.63
N ASP A 33 12.89 11.00 12.62
CA ASP A 33 11.57 10.74 12.07
C ASP A 33 11.03 9.37 12.49
N ARG A 34 11.02 9.17 13.81
CA ARG A 34 10.78 7.87 14.42
C ARG A 34 9.39 7.31 14.15
N HIS A 35 8.39 8.17 13.90
CA HIS A 35 7.05 7.71 13.59
C HIS A 35 7.06 7.00 12.23
N HIS A 36 7.38 7.73 11.15
CA HIS A 36 7.37 7.18 9.80
C HIS A 36 8.35 6.00 9.64
N LEU A 37 9.54 6.09 10.25
CA LEU A 37 10.53 5.00 10.28
C LEU A 37 9.93 3.68 10.80
N LEU A 38 9.07 3.74 11.82
CA LEU A 38 8.50 2.56 12.48
C LEU A 38 7.16 2.13 11.90
N THR A 39 6.36 3.06 11.38
CA THR A 39 4.94 2.82 11.10
C THR A 39 4.61 2.72 9.61
N ASP A 40 5.34 3.38 8.70
CA ASP A 40 4.91 3.50 7.30
C ASP A 40 4.74 2.14 6.62
N GLN A 41 5.75 1.26 6.72
CA GLN A 41 5.65 -0.08 6.14
C GLN A 41 4.47 -0.87 6.71
N ALA A 42 4.29 -0.84 8.03
CA ALA A 42 3.26 -1.61 8.71
C ALA A 42 1.86 -1.10 8.35
N ASN A 43 1.66 0.21 8.36
CA ASN A 43 0.39 0.87 8.02
C ASN A 43 -0.02 0.56 6.59
N TRP A 44 0.90 0.72 5.62
CA TRP A 44 0.59 0.46 4.22
C TRP A 44 0.44 -1.03 3.91
N SER A 45 1.17 -1.90 4.62
CA SER A 45 0.97 -3.36 4.50
C SER A 45 -0.38 -3.80 5.04
N PHE A 46 -0.82 -3.26 6.18
CA PHE A 46 -2.15 -3.48 6.73
C PHE A 46 -3.23 -3.04 5.75
N PHE A 47 -3.13 -1.82 5.23
CA PHE A 47 -4.05 -1.30 4.23
C PHE A 47 -4.15 -2.21 3.00
N ASN A 48 -3.00 -2.58 2.41
CA ASN A 48 -2.96 -3.45 1.23
C ASN A 48 -3.54 -4.85 1.49
N ALA A 49 -3.31 -5.42 2.67
CA ALA A 49 -3.89 -6.71 3.04
C ALA A 49 -5.43 -6.64 3.07
N HIS A 50 -6.01 -5.54 3.56
CA HIS A 50 -7.46 -5.33 3.55
C HIS A 50 -8.02 -5.09 2.14
N VAL A 51 -7.30 -4.36 1.27
CA VAL A 51 -7.62 -4.25 -0.16
C VAL A 51 -7.69 -5.63 -0.81
N ILE A 52 -6.67 -6.47 -0.62
CA ILE A 52 -6.64 -7.81 -1.21
C ILE A 52 -7.70 -8.72 -0.62
N ALA A 53 -7.93 -8.67 0.70
CA ALA A 53 -8.95 -9.46 1.37
C ALA A 53 -10.36 -9.12 0.87
N ALA A 54 -10.67 -7.84 0.65
CA ALA A 54 -11.93 -7.41 0.04
C ALA A 54 -12.06 -8.01 -1.38
N ARG A 55 -10.99 -7.92 -2.18
CA ARG A 55 -10.95 -8.45 -3.54
C ARG A 55 -11.00 -9.98 -3.60
N ALA A 56 -10.60 -10.67 -2.54
CA ALA A 56 -10.53 -12.13 -2.50
C ALA A 56 -11.88 -12.83 -2.70
N ALA A 57 -13.01 -12.14 -2.47
CA ALA A 57 -14.34 -12.66 -2.79
C ALA A 57 -14.51 -13.03 -4.28
N SER A 58 -13.74 -12.41 -5.18
CA SER A 58 -13.76 -12.71 -6.62
C SER A 58 -12.66 -13.68 -7.06
N PHE A 59 -11.85 -14.22 -6.15
CA PHE A 59 -10.73 -15.10 -6.51
C PHE A 59 -11.14 -16.58 -6.50
N ALA A 60 -10.49 -17.38 -7.35
CA ALA A 60 -10.69 -18.83 -7.35
C ALA A 60 -10.24 -19.44 -6.00
N PRO A 61 -10.97 -20.39 -5.42
CA PRO A 61 -10.58 -21.02 -4.14
C PRO A 61 -9.18 -21.66 -4.18
N SER A 62 -8.78 -22.19 -5.33
CA SER A 62 -7.44 -22.75 -5.54
C SER A 62 -6.31 -21.72 -5.51
N ALA A 63 -6.63 -20.44 -5.74
CA ALA A 63 -5.66 -19.34 -5.76
C ALA A 63 -5.36 -18.78 -4.35
N LEU A 64 -6.12 -19.15 -3.31
CA LEU A 64 -5.96 -18.57 -1.97
C LEU A 64 -4.56 -18.73 -1.38
N ASN A 65 -3.90 -19.87 -1.60
CA ASN A 65 -2.51 -20.06 -1.15
C ASN A 65 -1.54 -19.10 -1.86
N LYS A 66 -1.74 -18.88 -3.16
CA LYS A 66 -0.94 -17.93 -3.95
C LYS A 66 -1.19 -16.50 -3.49
N VAL A 67 -2.46 -16.13 -3.26
CA VAL A 67 -2.85 -14.80 -2.75
C VAL A 67 -2.26 -14.56 -1.36
N ARG A 68 -2.29 -15.55 -0.46
CA ARG A 68 -1.65 -15.47 0.86
C ARG A 68 -0.15 -15.20 0.72
N SER A 69 0.57 -15.97 -0.09
CA SER A 69 2.00 -15.75 -0.32
C SER A 69 2.30 -14.39 -0.94
N LEU A 70 1.42 -13.89 -1.81
CA LEU A 70 1.54 -12.55 -2.36
C LEU A 70 1.40 -11.49 -1.27
N VAL A 71 0.37 -11.58 -0.41
CA VAL A 71 0.17 -10.68 0.74
C VAL A 71 1.38 -10.67 1.67
N GLU A 72 1.92 -11.84 2.01
CA GLU A 72 3.14 -11.98 2.84
C GLU A 72 4.37 -11.30 2.22
N SER A 73 4.43 -11.20 0.89
CA SER A 73 5.55 -10.58 0.18
C SER A 73 5.47 -9.05 0.05
N LEU A 74 4.28 -8.46 0.21
CA LEU A 74 4.04 -7.04 -0.07
C LEU A 74 4.90 -6.06 0.73
N PRO A 75 5.14 -6.26 2.05
CA PRO A 75 5.95 -5.31 2.82
C PRO A 75 7.33 -5.09 2.18
N LYS A 76 7.93 -6.18 1.67
CA LYS A 76 9.23 -6.13 0.98
C LYS A 76 9.13 -5.57 -0.44
N ARG A 77 8.09 -5.95 -1.19
CA ARG A 77 7.95 -5.55 -2.61
C ARG A 77 7.52 -4.10 -2.78
N LEU A 78 6.58 -3.64 -1.96
CA LEU A 78 5.93 -2.33 -2.06
C LEU A 78 6.51 -1.29 -1.09
N SER A 79 7.71 -1.53 -0.56
CA SER A 79 8.42 -0.53 0.25
C SER A 79 9.84 -0.29 -0.26
N ARG A 80 10.33 0.94 -0.17
CA ARG A 80 11.75 1.28 -0.35
C ARG A 80 12.20 2.21 0.77
N GLU A 81 13.45 2.12 1.17
CA GLU A 81 14.03 3.06 2.12
C GLU A 81 14.62 4.28 1.39
N ALA A 82 14.56 5.45 2.02
CA ALA A 82 15.21 6.67 1.57
C ALA A 82 16.00 7.31 2.70
N VAL A 83 17.25 7.67 2.42
CA VAL A 83 18.12 8.32 3.41
C VAL A 83 17.57 9.72 3.74
N GLY A 84 17.27 9.95 5.02
CA GLY A 84 16.72 11.21 5.51
C GLY A 84 15.56 11.00 6.48
N GLY A 85 14.98 12.09 6.96
CA GLY A 85 13.71 12.08 7.70
C GLY A 85 12.53 12.33 6.76
N HIS A 86 11.48 12.95 7.29
CA HIS A 86 10.22 13.21 6.56
C HIS A 86 10.41 13.86 5.18
N PHE A 87 11.40 14.76 5.08
CA PHE A 87 11.76 15.47 3.87
C PHE A 87 12.95 14.84 3.13
N PHE A 88 13.03 13.50 3.07
CA PHE A 88 14.10 12.75 2.37
C PHE A 88 14.29 13.14 0.89
N PHE A 89 13.29 13.80 0.30
CA PHE A 89 13.29 14.26 -1.10
C PHE A 89 13.91 15.65 -1.30
N VAL A 90 14.33 16.36 -0.25
CA VAL A 90 14.89 17.71 -0.38
C VAL A 90 16.28 17.71 -1.01
N GLY A 91 16.50 18.66 -1.92
CA GLY A 91 17.74 18.82 -2.68
C GLY A 91 17.85 17.84 -3.85
N ALA A 92 18.79 18.11 -4.78
CA ALA A 92 18.89 17.35 -6.03
C ALA A 92 19.13 15.84 -5.83
N LYS A 93 19.90 15.47 -4.80
CA LYS A 93 20.17 14.06 -4.47
C LYS A 93 18.91 13.36 -3.93
N GLY A 94 18.23 13.97 -2.95
CA GLY A 94 17.00 13.44 -2.36
C GLY A 94 15.90 13.29 -3.40
N ALA A 95 15.67 14.34 -4.20
CA ALA A 95 14.66 14.34 -5.26
C ALA A 95 14.92 13.24 -6.30
N ARG A 96 16.19 13.04 -6.71
CA ARG A 96 16.55 11.98 -7.66
C ARG A 96 16.32 10.58 -7.07
N ALA A 97 16.71 10.35 -5.83
CA ALA A 97 16.51 9.08 -5.15
C ALA A 97 15.01 8.78 -4.97
N ALA A 98 14.22 9.76 -4.55
CA ALA A 98 12.77 9.63 -4.44
C ALA A 98 12.12 9.30 -5.80
N ALA A 99 12.49 9.99 -6.87
CA ALA A 99 11.98 9.71 -8.21
C ALA A 99 12.32 8.27 -8.69
N GLN A 100 13.55 7.82 -8.44
CA GLN A 100 13.96 6.44 -8.75
C GLN A 100 13.16 5.41 -7.95
N ALA A 101 12.93 5.66 -6.66
CA ALA A 101 12.11 4.79 -5.82
C ALA A 101 10.66 4.74 -6.30
N ILE A 102 10.07 5.89 -6.69
CA ILE A 102 8.71 5.95 -7.26
C ILE A 102 8.61 5.09 -8.52
N LEU A 103 9.57 5.20 -9.45
CA LEU A 103 9.55 4.41 -10.68
C LEU A 103 9.64 2.90 -10.39
N ALA A 104 10.54 2.50 -9.49
CA ALA A 104 10.69 1.11 -9.09
C ALA A 104 9.44 0.56 -8.40
N LEU A 105 8.87 1.33 -7.46
CA LEU A 105 7.66 0.95 -6.73
C LEU A 105 6.45 0.88 -7.65
N HIS A 106 6.30 1.81 -8.59
CA HIS A 106 5.23 1.77 -9.58
C HIS A 106 5.29 0.50 -10.42
N ALA A 107 6.48 0.09 -10.88
CA ALA A 107 6.65 -1.16 -11.61
C ALA A 107 6.27 -2.39 -10.75
N GLU A 108 6.69 -2.42 -9.48
CA GLU A 108 6.30 -3.50 -8.54
C GLU A 108 4.80 -3.53 -8.28
N THR A 109 4.16 -2.37 -8.08
CA THR A 109 2.70 -2.29 -7.90
C THR A 109 1.96 -2.85 -9.10
N LEU A 110 2.39 -2.51 -10.33
CA LEU A 110 1.80 -3.07 -11.55
C LEU A 110 2.00 -4.59 -11.65
N ALA A 111 3.17 -5.09 -11.27
CA ALA A 111 3.45 -6.53 -11.25
C ALA A 111 2.54 -7.27 -10.25
N VAL A 112 2.41 -6.74 -9.03
CA VAL A 112 1.50 -7.29 -8.00
C VAL A 112 0.06 -7.28 -8.49
N GLU A 113 -0.42 -6.19 -9.08
CA GLU A 113 -1.77 -6.10 -9.63
C GLU A 113 -2.00 -7.13 -10.76
N ALA A 114 -1.01 -7.36 -11.61
CA ALA A 114 -1.09 -8.40 -12.64
C ALA A 114 -1.16 -9.82 -12.04
N GLU A 115 -0.36 -10.09 -10.99
CA GLU A 115 -0.41 -11.36 -10.25
C GLU A 115 -1.77 -11.58 -9.57
N LEU A 116 -2.35 -10.54 -8.95
CA LEU A 116 -3.70 -10.60 -8.35
C LEU A 116 -4.78 -10.87 -9.39
N LYS A 117 -4.73 -10.22 -10.55
CA LYS A 117 -5.67 -10.47 -11.65
C LYS A 117 -5.61 -11.92 -12.13
N SER A 118 -4.43 -12.55 -12.10
CA SER A 118 -4.29 -13.98 -12.43
C SER A 118 -4.89 -14.94 -11.40
N CYS A 119 -5.35 -14.43 -10.25
CA CYS A 119 -6.00 -15.20 -9.18
C CYS A 119 -7.52 -15.12 -9.21
N SER A 120 -8.09 -14.20 -10.00
CA SER A 120 -9.53 -14.13 -10.31
C SER A 120 -9.91 -15.22 -11.28
#